data_AF-A0A6G2DG65-F1
#
_entry.id   AF-A0A6G2DG65-F1
#
_cell.length_a   1.000
_cell.length_b   1.000
_cell.length_c   1.000
_cell.angle_alpha   90.00
_cell.angle_beta   90.00
_cell.angle_gamma   90.00
#
_symmetry.space_group_name_H-M   'P 1'
#
loop_
_entity.id
_entity.type
_entity.pdbx_description
1 polymer ?
#
loop_
_entity_poly.entity_id
_entity_poly.type
_entity_poly.pdbx_seq_one_letter_code
_entity_poly.pdbx_strand_id
1 'polypeptide(L)'
;GIYTSFFTKEKIGASKNPYIGEIGHTIVELNGQYCECGKKGCLQTYISDAWLIKHAQLLFKNSQRNVQKSLLKTEKYINLDTL
;
A
#
# COMPACT_ATOMS: atom_id res chain seq x y z
N GLY A 1 4.03 2.40 3.69
CA GLY A 1 3.71 1.34 4.67
C GLY A 1 2.39 1.64 5.36
N ILE A 2 1.85 0.72 6.16
CA ILE A 2 0.59 0.95 6.90
C ILE A 2 0.79 0.63 8.36
N TYR A 3 0.46 1.61 9.20
CA TYR A 3 0.71 1.55 10.62
C TYR A 3 -0.57 1.85 11.41
N THR A 4 -0.64 1.32 12.63
CA THR A 4 -1.69 1.65 13.59
C THR A 4 -1.07 1.98 14.95
N SER A 5 -1.77 2.81 15.71
CA SER A 5 -1.45 3.09 17.11
C SER A 5 -2.58 2.55 17.98
N PHE A 6 -2.23 2.03 19.15
CA PHE A 6 -3.20 1.53 20.12
C PHE A 6 -3.02 2.28 21.44
N PHE A 7 -4.14 2.65 22.07
CA PHE A 7 -4.14 3.39 23.32
C PHE A 7 -5.09 2.71 24.29
N THR A 8 -4.68 2.54 25.55
CA THR A 8 -5.56 2.07 26.63
C THR A 8 -5.46 3.03 27.81
N LYS A 9 -6.47 3.08 28.68
CA LYS A 9 -6.50 3.95 29.87
C LYS A 9 -5.22 3.83 30.74
N GLU A 10 -4.64 2.64 30.78
CA GLU A 10 -3.47 2.29 31.58
C GLU A 10 -2.13 2.47 30.83
N LYS A 11 -2.15 2.62 29.50
CA LYS A 11 -0.96 2.81 28.67
C LYS A 11 -1.16 3.95 27.69
N ILE A 12 -0.75 5.14 28.13
CA ILE A 12 -0.47 6.29 27.27
C ILE A 12 1.06 6.33 27.10
N GLY A 13 1.57 5.64 26.08
CA GLY A 13 3.00 5.60 25.79
C GLY A 13 3.34 4.64 24.66
N ALA A 14 4.43 4.93 23.93
CA ALA A 14 4.93 4.05 22.89
C ALA A 14 5.30 2.69 23.48
N SER A 15 4.72 1.61 22.92
CA SER A 15 5.18 0.27 23.24
C SER A 15 6.65 0.12 22.84
N LYS A 16 7.47 -0.49 23.70
CA LYS A 16 8.85 -0.86 23.34
C LYS A 16 8.94 -1.98 22.32
N ASN A 17 7.81 -2.62 21.98
CA ASN A 17 7.77 -3.67 20.97
C ASN A 17 7.64 -3.02 19.59
N PRO A 18 8.67 -3.12 18.73
CA PRO A 18 8.68 -2.48 17.41
C PRO A 18 7.66 -3.09 16.44
N TYR A 19 7.13 -4.27 16.73
CA TYR A 19 6.13 -4.93 15.90
C TYR A 19 4.70 -4.45 16.18
N ILE A 20 4.48 -3.74 17.28
CA ILE A 20 3.14 -3.23 17.54
C ILE A 20 2.89 -2.02 16.65
N GLY A 21 1.84 -2.13 15.85
CA GLY A 21 1.44 -1.10 14.92
C GLY A 21 1.71 -1.46 13.46
N GLU A 22 2.50 -2.49 13.17
CA GLU A 22 2.89 -2.91 11.80
C GLU A 22 1.78 -3.70 11.07
N ILE A 23 0.55 -3.17 11.05
CA ILE A 23 -0.60 -3.87 10.43
C ILE A 23 -0.44 -4.04 8.92
N GLY A 24 0.42 -3.23 8.28
CA GLY A 24 0.74 -3.35 6.86
C GLY A 24 1.29 -4.71 6.48
N HIS A 25 1.95 -5.41 7.41
CA HIS A 25 2.53 -6.74 7.17
C HIS A 25 1.61 -7.91 7.53
N THR A 26 0.39 -7.64 8.00
CA THR A 26 -0.64 -8.69 8.19
C THR A 26 -0.93 -9.36 6.85
N ILE A 27 -0.85 -10.68 6.79
CA ILE A 27 -1.17 -11.44 5.58
C ILE A 27 -2.69 -11.49 5.42
N VAL A 28 -3.19 -10.91 4.33
CA VAL A 28 -4.63 -10.90 3.99
C VAL A 28 -4.96 -11.76 2.76
N GLU A 29 -3.94 -12.16 1.99
CA GLU A 29 -4.08 -13.04 0.82
C GLU A 29 -2.87 -13.98 0.73
N LEU A 30 -3.07 -15.25 1.05
CA LEU A 30 -1.97 -16.23 1.17
C LEU A 30 -1.11 -16.36 -0.10
N ASN A 31 -1.72 -16.22 -1.26
CA ASN A 31 -1.03 -16.30 -2.56
C ASN A 31 -0.83 -14.93 -3.21
N GLY A 32 -0.76 -13.89 -2.37
CA GLY A 32 -0.76 -12.49 -2.79
C GLY A 32 0.57 -11.97 -3.34
N GLN A 33 0.60 -10.64 -3.52
CA GLN A 33 1.78 -9.93 -4.01
C GLN A 33 2.98 -10.07 -3.06
N TYR A 34 4.19 -10.13 -3.62
CA TYR A 34 5.42 -10.10 -2.83
C TYR A 34 5.61 -8.75 -2.16
N CYS A 35 5.77 -8.77 -0.85
CA CYS A 35 6.09 -7.62 -0.03
C CYS A 35 7.61 -7.49 0.15
N GLU A 36 8.08 -6.25 0.27
CA GLU A 36 9.46 -5.89 0.60
C GLU A 36 9.95 -6.49 1.94
N CYS A 37 9.05 -6.92 2.83
CA CYS A 37 9.42 -7.64 4.06
C CYS A 37 9.76 -9.12 3.83
N GLY A 38 9.70 -9.60 2.58
CA GLY A 38 10.00 -10.97 2.17
C GLY A 38 8.81 -11.93 2.17
N LYS A 39 7.64 -11.53 2.69
CA LYS A 39 6.41 -12.35 2.68
C LYS A 39 5.54 -12.08 1.44
N LYS A 40 4.50 -12.89 1.25
CA LYS A 40 3.42 -12.64 0.28
C LYS A 40 2.14 -12.19 0.97
N GLY A 41 1.38 -11.33 0.30
CA GLY A 41 0.01 -11.03 0.71
C GLY A 41 -0.14 -10.05 1.86
N CYS A 42 0.90 -9.31 2.20
CA CYS A 42 0.82 -8.27 3.23
C CYS A 42 -0.22 -7.21 2.85
N LEU A 43 -1.07 -6.78 3.78
CA LEU A 43 -2.12 -5.78 3.58
C LEU A 43 -1.64 -4.54 2.82
N GLN A 44 -0.42 -4.06 3.13
CA GLN A 44 0.12 -2.87 2.49
C GLN A 44 0.34 -3.02 0.98
N THR A 45 0.48 -4.24 0.46
CA THR A 45 0.64 -4.46 -0.99
C THR A 45 -0.65 -4.15 -1.77
N TYR A 46 -1.76 -3.95 -1.06
CA TYR A 46 -3.07 -3.69 -1.65
C TYR A 46 -3.53 -2.24 -1.47
N ILE A 47 -3.27 -1.65 -0.30
CA ILE A 47 -3.90 -0.38 0.08
C ILE A 47 -2.92 0.73 0.48
N SER A 48 -1.61 0.48 0.49
CA SER A 48 -0.65 1.57 0.71
C SER A 48 -0.53 2.46 -0.52
N ASP A 49 -0.26 3.74 -0.29
CA ASP A 49 0.08 4.75 -1.30
C ASP A 49 1.03 4.23 -2.40
N ALA A 50 2.18 3.70 -2.02
CA ALA A 50 3.19 3.22 -2.94
C ALA A 50 2.68 2.08 -3.83
N TRP A 51 1.90 1.16 -3.25
CA TRP A 51 1.33 0.03 -3.99
C TRP A 51 0.13 0.42 -4.84
N LEU A 52 -0.71 1.36 -4.40
CA LEU A 52 -1.80 1.92 -5.20
C LEU A 52 -1.27 2.64 -6.43
N ILE A 53 -0.24 3.49 -6.27
CA ILE A 53 0.44 4.16 -7.39
C ILE A 53 1.04 3.11 -8.34
N LYS A 54 1.74 2.11 -7.81
CA LYS A 54 2.33 1.03 -8.61
C LYS A 54 1.28 0.26 -9.42
N HIS A 55 0.16 -0.09 -8.80
CA HIS A 55 -0.94 -0.77 -9.50
C HIS A 55 -1.57 0.11 -10.58
N ALA A 56 -1.80 1.39 -10.30
CA ALA A 56 -2.32 2.34 -11.28
C ALA A 56 -1.37 2.49 -12.48
N GLN A 57 -0.05 2.60 -12.24
CA GLN A 57 0.96 2.64 -13.31
C GLN A 57 0.99 1.36 -14.14
N LEU A 58 0.88 0.17 -13.51
CA LEU A 58 0.81 -1.11 -14.23
C LEU A 58 -0.45 -1.20 -15.09
N LEU A 59 -1.60 -0.77 -14.57
CA LEU A 59 -2.86 -0.73 -15.33
C LEU A 59 -2.77 0.25 -16.50
N PHE A 60 -2.13 1.41 -16.31
CA PHE A 60 -1.87 2.38 -17.38
C PHE A 60 -1.03 1.78 -18.51
N LYS A 61 0.05 1.05 -18.18
CA LYS A 61 0.89 0.37 -19.18
C LYS A 61 0.13 -0.68 -19.98
N ASN A 62 -0.59 -1.55 -19.28
CA ASN A 62 -1.14 -2.78 -19.87
C ASN A 62 -2.51 -2.58 -20.52
N SER A 63 -3.22 -1.49 -20.23
CA SER A 63 -4.54 -1.25 -20.79
C SER A 63 -4.46 -0.46 -22.10
N GLN A 64 -5.09 -0.96 -23.16
CA GLN A 64 -5.21 -0.23 -24.43
C GLN A 64 -6.04 1.06 -24.28
N ARG A 65 -7.10 1.02 -23.46
CA ARG A 65 -7.96 2.17 -23.14
C ARG A 65 -8.39 2.11 -21.67
N ASN A 66 -8.15 3.17 -20.92
CA ASN A 66 -8.71 3.41 -19.59
C ASN A 66 -8.88 4.91 -19.36
N VAL A 67 -9.67 5.31 -18.35
CA VAL A 67 -9.95 6.72 -18.04
C VAL A 67 -8.65 7.49 -17.72
N GLN A 68 -7.66 6.83 -17.13
CA GLN A 68 -6.36 7.44 -16.83
C GLN A 68 -5.62 7.86 -18.11
N LYS A 69 -5.71 7.11 -19.22
CA LYS A 69 -5.12 7.52 -20.51
C LYS A 69 -5.77 8.75 -21.14
N SER A 70 -7.04 9.04 -20.82
CA SER A 70 -7.67 10.30 -21.24
C SER A 70 -7.26 11.49 -20.38
N LEU A 71 -6.77 11.25 -19.15
CA LEU A 71 -6.42 12.29 -18.19
C LEU A 71 -4.91 12.57 -18.14
N LEU A 72 -4.08 11.55 -18.36
CA LEU A 72 -2.63 11.60 -18.19
C LEU A 72 -1.90 11.16 -19.46
N LYS A 73 -0.89 11.95 -19.86
CA LYS A 73 -0.07 11.69 -21.06
C LYS A 73 0.95 10.57 -20.85
N THR A 74 1.37 10.32 -19.61
CA THR A 74 2.36 9.29 -19.26
C THR A 74 2.18 8.84 -17.82
N GLU A 75 2.57 7.60 -17.54
CA GLU A 75 2.54 6.98 -16.20
C GLU A 75 3.38 7.72 -15.16
N LYS A 76 4.40 8.48 -15.61
CA LYS A 76 5.27 9.25 -14.71
C LYS A 76 4.49 10.31 -13.93
N TYR A 77 3.32 10.71 -14.43
CA TYR A 77 2.42 11.64 -13.76
C TYR A 77 1.41 10.94 -12.85
N ILE A 78 1.39 9.61 -12.74
CA ILE A 78 0.54 8.91 -11.78
C ILE A 78 1.24 8.92 -10.43
N ASN A 79 0.78 9.80 -9.55
CA ASN A 79 1.20 9.97 -8.17
C ASN A 79 0.01 10.35 -7.27
N LEU A 80 0.24 10.57 -5.98
CA LEU A 80 -0.82 10.85 -5.01
C LEU A 80 -1.59 12.16 -5.26
N ASP A 81 -0.97 13.15 -5.90
CA ASP A 81 -1.64 14.42 -6.20
C ASP A 81 -2.56 14.33 -7.43
N THR A 82 -2.44 13.24 -8.19
CA THR A 82 -3.16 13.01 -9.46
C THR A 82 -4.12 11.83 -9.42
N LEU A 83 -4.11 11.07 -8.32
CA LEU A 83 -5.03 9.98 -8.01
C LEU A 83 -6.17 10.51 -7.14
#